data_AF-A0A1B6JJX0-F1
#
_entry.id   AF-A0A1B6JJX0-F1
#
_cell.length_a   1.000
_cell.length_b   1.000
_cell.length_c   1.000
_cell.angle_alpha   90.00
_cell.angle_beta   90.00
_cell.angle_gamma   90.00
#
_symmetry.space_group_name_H-M   'P 1'
#
loop_
_entity.id
_entity.type
_entity.pdbx_description
1 polymer ?
#
loop_
_entity_poly.entity_id
_entity_poly.type
_entity_poly.pdbx_seq_one_letter_code
_entity_poly.pdbx_strand_id
1 'polypeptide(L)'
;SHSVIVTAQISGNVNLTVQARVEPLAGCSPSDIPARSDTVVKSLLVRNEGYLQQKSHSAFICPSVDSDPSISWELELPQVNNLVEASAQLKFTVVADLFGPALENLDSLVLLPMGCGEQNLARLAPNLYVLRYIDASGQVNQQLRATALKNIQKGYQRQLTFQRSDGSFSAFGDSDESGSLWLTAAVLKILGEARSVIDVDQDLLQDGVKWITQRQLENGCFPIIGQVFHTDIEEEDGSTLTLSALVLANLASSGLVLPPALRTNAEFCLASAIGSTKPYTLALATLALARLDLRQKAEQALQSLLSLAVYSSDVVYWGTPDSSISHNIVTTSYAVLCLVEMETPQNLITAQKAVRWIATHRNENGGFISTQDTVVALEALSKYMTSLPQLNETELMVVVTGFREFLSKTFYINNNNRLIQQQLVTSDIPRRLTATVMGKGCASVQSVLKYHVLRPNPGSQLELQVSTAPV
;
A
#
# COMPACT_ATOMS: atom_id res chain seq x y z
N SER A 1 -42.70 24.48 19.96
CA SER A 1 -41.80 23.80 18.99
C SER A 1 -42.41 22.44 18.68
N HIS A 2 -42.49 22.06 17.41
CA HIS A 2 -42.89 20.70 17.03
C HIS A 2 -41.63 19.86 16.83
N SER A 3 -41.57 18.70 17.48
CA SER A 3 -40.48 17.74 17.34
C SER A 3 -41.03 16.47 16.71
N VAL A 4 -40.34 15.92 15.72
CA VAL A 4 -40.70 14.67 15.04
C VAL A 4 -39.54 13.69 15.17
N ILE A 5 -39.84 12.46 15.56
CA ILE A 5 -38.86 11.37 15.57
C ILE A 5 -38.88 10.72 14.18
N VAL A 6 -37.73 10.69 13.52
CA VAL A 6 -37.57 10.09 12.19
C VAL A 6 -36.62 8.90 12.32
N THR A 7 -37.06 7.72 11.87
CA THR A 7 -36.24 6.52 11.79
C THR A 7 -35.95 6.23 10.32
N ALA A 8 -34.68 6.11 9.97
CA ALA A 8 -34.28 5.77 8.61
C ALA A 8 -34.53 4.28 8.33
N GLN A 9 -35.10 3.97 7.16
CA GLN A 9 -35.38 2.60 6.72
C GLN A 9 -34.50 2.14 5.54
N ILE A 10 -33.97 3.09 4.76
CA ILE A 10 -33.19 2.82 3.56
C ILE A 10 -31.92 3.66 3.64
N SER A 11 -30.78 3.09 3.25
CA SER A 11 -29.51 3.79 3.15
C SER A 11 -29.39 4.60 1.86
N GLY A 12 -28.51 5.60 1.86
CA GLY A 12 -28.31 6.53 0.75
C GLY A 12 -28.88 7.92 1.00
N ASN A 13 -29.02 8.71 -0.06
CA ASN A 13 -29.54 10.06 0.02
C ASN A 13 -31.07 10.03 0.08
N VAL A 14 -31.64 10.42 1.22
CA VAL A 14 -33.08 10.46 1.46
C VAL A 14 -33.52 11.92 1.60
N ASN A 15 -34.47 12.34 0.77
CA ASN A 15 -35.04 13.69 0.83
C ASN A 15 -36.20 13.73 1.82
N LEU A 16 -36.04 14.48 2.91
CA LEU A 16 -37.13 14.81 3.82
C LEU A 16 -37.83 16.08 3.33
N THR A 17 -39.14 15.98 3.13
CA THR A 17 -40.00 17.12 2.76
C THR A 17 -40.94 17.44 3.91
N VAL A 18 -40.89 18.67 4.39
CA VAL A 18 -41.80 19.19 5.42
C VAL A 18 -42.57 20.35 4.84
N GLN A 19 -43.90 20.27 4.89
CA GLN A 19 -44.79 21.35 4.47
C GLN A 19 -45.57 21.87 5.67
N ALA A 20 -45.56 23.19 5.87
CA ALA A 20 -46.42 23.87 6.82
C ALA A 20 -47.46 24.68 6.04
N ARG A 21 -48.74 24.57 6.40
CA ARG A 21 -49.85 25.30 5.78
C ARG A 21 -50.71 25.94 6.86
N VAL A 22 -51.18 27.16 6.59
CA VAL A 22 -52.17 27.82 7.45
C VAL A 22 -53.56 27.31 7.09
N GLU A 23 -54.26 26.71 8.06
CA GLU A 23 -55.66 26.28 7.92
C GLU A 23 -56.60 27.22 8.70
N PRO A 24 -57.75 27.61 8.12
CA PRO A 24 -58.73 28.45 8.82
C PRO A 24 -59.44 27.66 9.93
N LEU A 25 -59.36 28.15 11.17
CA LEU A 25 -60.02 27.56 12.33
C LEU A 25 -61.42 28.16 12.52
N ALA A 26 -62.45 27.30 12.55
CA ALA A 26 -63.83 27.74 12.78
C ALA A 26 -64.00 28.30 14.21
N GLY A 27 -64.45 29.56 14.32
CA GLY A 27 -64.85 30.19 15.58
C GLY A 27 -63.81 31.09 16.27
N CYS A 28 -62.55 31.12 15.81
CA CYS A 28 -61.48 31.94 16.43
C CYS A 28 -60.65 32.78 15.45
N SER A 29 -61.11 33.00 14.21
CA SER A 29 -60.31 33.67 13.17
C SER A 29 -61.05 34.77 12.39
N PRO A 30 -60.36 35.85 11.96
CA PRO A 30 -60.91 36.87 11.08
C PRO A 30 -61.21 36.32 9.68
N SER A 31 -62.15 36.94 8.97
CA SER A 31 -62.81 36.46 7.75
C SER A 31 -61.89 36.13 6.57
N ASP A 32 -60.68 36.70 6.53
CA ASP A 32 -59.73 36.59 5.41
C ASP A 32 -58.32 36.20 5.91
N ILE A 33 -58.05 34.90 6.06
CA ILE A 33 -56.69 34.39 6.27
C ILE A 33 -56.10 34.01 4.91
N PRO A 34 -55.03 34.65 4.42
CA PRO A 34 -54.40 34.27 3.17
C PRO A 34 -53.82 32.85 3.31
N ALA A 35 -54.19 31.97 2.38
CA ALA A 35 -53.65 30.62 2.31
C ALA A 35 -52.14 30.67 2.00
N ARG A 36 -51.33 30.58 3.06
CA ARG A 36 -49.87 30.51 2.96
C ARG A 36 -49.41 29.09 3.27
N SER A 37 -48.49 28.61 2.45
CA SER A 37 -47.77 27.37 2.72
C SER A 37 -46.29 27.58 2.46
N ASP A 38 -45.47 26.94 3.26
CA ASP A 38 -44.03 26.85 3.05
C ASP A 38 -43.62 25.38 3.03
N THR A 39 -42.72 25.02 2.12
CA THR A 39 -42.25 23.65 1.93
C THR A 39 -40.73 23.65 1.93
N VAL A 40 -40.13 22.88 2.83
CA VAL A 40 -38.67 22.71 2.92
C VAL A 40 -38.32 21.27 2.56
N VAL A 41 -37.37 21.11 1.64
CA VAL A 41 -36.76 19.82 1.30
C VAL A 41 -35.31 19.82 1.76
N LYS A 42 -34.92 18.82 2.56
CA LYS A 42 -33.52 18.58 2.95
C LYS A 42 -33.12 17.15 2.66
N SER A 43 -31.96 16.97 2.04
CA SER A 43 -31.37 15.66 1.83
C SER A 43 -30.56 15.23 3.06
N LEU A 44 -30.76 14.00 3.51
CA LEU A 44 -29.96 13.35 4.54
C LEU A 44 -29.24 12.14 3.94
N LEU A 45 -27.93 12.01 4.22
CA LEU A 45 -27.18 10.80 3.88
C LEU A 45 -27.34 9.79 5.01
N VAL A 46 -28.10 8.73 4.75
CA VAL A 46 -28.25 7.59 5.67
C VAL A 46 -27.14 6.58 5.36
N ARG A 47 -26.33 6.23 6.36
CA ARG A 47 -25.35 5.14 6.26
C ARG A 47 -25.94 3.86 6.85
N ASN A 48 -25.47 2.71 6.36
CA ASN A 48 -25.82 1.43 6.94
C ASN A 48 -25.36 1.38 8.40
N GLU A 49 -26.14 0.71 9.24
CA GLU A 49 -25.77 0.43 10.63
C GLU A 49 -24.69 -0.66 10.71
N GLY A 50 -24.21 -0.94 11.92
CA GLY A 50 -23.21 -1.97 12.17
C GLY A 50 -21.80 -1.59 11.69
N TYR A 51 -21.00 -2.62 11.43
CA TYR A 51 -19.57 -2.52 11.14
C TYR A 51 -19.28 -2.92 9.70
N LEU A 52 -18.62 -2.04 8.95
CA LEU A 52 -18.18 -2.33 7.59
C LEU A 52 -17.14 -3.47 7.61
N GLN A 53 -17.37 -4.46 6.77
CA GLN A 53 -16.45 -5.55 6.46
C GLN A 53 -16.08 -5.46 4.99
N GLN A 54 -14.82 -5.78 4.68
CA GLN A 54 -14.29 -5.72 3.33
C GLN A 54 -13.43 -6.94 3.05
N LYS A 55 -13.70 -7.60 1.93
CA LYS A 55 -12.85 -8.67 1.38
C LYS A 55 -12.36 -8.24 0.00
N SER A 56 -11.04 -8.25 -0.18
CA SER A 56 -10.38 -7.86 -1.44
C SER A 56 -9.69 -9.07 -2.05
N HIS A 57 -9.89 -9.27 -3.34
CA HIS A 57 -9.14 -10.21 -4.16
C HIS A 57 -8.56 -9.46 -5.34
N SER A 58 -7.30 -9.71 -5.67
CA SER A 58 -6.62 -9.05 -6.79
C SER A 58 -5.76 -10.04 -7.55
N ALA A 59 -5.45 -9.72 -8.81
CA ALA A 59 -4.48 -10.44 -9.60
C ALA A 59 -3.89 -9.54 -10.69
N PHE A 60 -2.69 -9.90 -11.15
CA PHE A 60 -2.05 -9.33 -12.32
C PHE A 60 -1.81 -10.45 -13.35
N ILE A 61 -2.48 -10.33 -14.49
CA ILE A 61 -2.55 -11.38 -15.52
C ILE A 61 -1.98 -10.83 -16.81
N CYS A 62 -0.95 -11.50 -17.31
CA CYS A 62 -0.37 -11.26 -18.63
C CYS A 62 -0.69 -12.49 -19.49
N PRO A 63 -1.64 -12.41 -20.44
CA PRO A 63 -1.99 -13.56 -21.24
C PRO A 63 -0.78 -14.06 -22.04
N SER A 64 -0.43 -15.33 -21.85
CA SER A 64 0.52 -16.05 -22.69
C SER A 64 -0.10 -17.37 -23.14
N VAL A 65 0.51 -18.00 -24.15
CA VAL A 65 0.04 -19.29 -24.70
C VAL A 65 0.09 -20.40 -23.66
N ASP A 66 0.99 -20.31 -22.67
CA ASP A 66 1.28 -21.36 -21.70
C ASP A 66 0.65 -21.11 -20.31
N SER A 67 0.03 -19.95 -20.08
CA SER A 67 -0.56 -19.56 -18.78
C SER A 67 -2.09 -19.55 -18.84
N ASP A 68 -2.75 -19.97 -17.75
CA ASP A 68 -4.20 -19.81 -17.62
C ASP A 68 -4.57 -18.31 -17.63
N PRO A 69 -5.34 -17.82 -18.62
CA PRO A 69 -5.75 -16.43 -18.68
C PRO A 69 -6.86 -16.08 -17.67
N SER A 70 -7.37 -17.05 -16.93
CA SER A 70 -8.52 -16.91 -16.06
C SER A 70 -8.18 -17.02 -14.58
N ILE A 71 -8.91 -16.26 -13.75
CA ILE A 71 -8.86 -16.39 -12.29
C ILE A 71 -10.28 -16.38 -11.74
N SER A 72 -10.52 -17.19 -10.70
CA SER A 72 -11.82 -17.29 -10.04
C SER A 72 -11.71 -17.03 -8.54
N TRP A 73 -12.66 -16.30 -7.98
CA TRP A 73 -12.78 -16.05 -6.55
C TRP A 73 -14.16 -16.46 -6.04
N GLU A 74 -14.19 -17.15 -4.89
CA GLU A 74 -15.41 -17.41 -4.15
C GLU A 74 -15.75 -16.20 -3.29
N LEU A 75 -16.96 -15.67 -3.42
CA LEU A 75 -17.45 -14.53 -2.68
C LEU A 75 -18.46 -15.02 -1.64
N GLU A 76 -18.04 -15.01 -0.38
CA GLU A 76 -18.86 -15.49 0.73
C GLU A 76 -19.35 -14.33 1.60
N LEU A 77 -20.67 -14.19 1.65
CA LEU A 77 -21.35 -13.34 2.63
C LEU A 77 -21.57 -14.11 3.95
N PRO A 78 -21.54 -13.42 5.10
CA PRO A 78 -21.83 -14.03 6.39
C PRO A 78 -23.29 -14.47 6.49
N GLN A 79 -23.62 -15.21 7.55
CA GLN A 79 -25.00 -15.63 7.83
C GLN A 79 -25.96 -14.42 7.90
N VAL A 80 -27.17 -14.62 7.36
CA VAL A 80 -28.21 -13.57 7.20
C VAL A 80 -28.50 -12.81 8.49
N ASN A 81 -28.52 -13.50 9.64
CA ASN A 81 -28.84 -12.88 10.94
C ASN A 81 -27.79 -11.86 11.42
N ASN A 82 -26.60 -11.84 10.83
CA ASN A 82 -25.55 -10.89 11.17
C ASN A 82 -25.28 -9.89 10.03
N LEU A 83 -25.77 -10.14 8.81
CA LEU A 83 -25.62 -9.28 7.65
C LEU A 83 -26.68 -8.17 7.68
N VAL A 84 -26.29 -6.91 7.53
CA VAL A 84 -27.24 -5.81 7.35
C VAL A 84 -27.84 -5.91 5.95
N GLU A 85 -29.17 -5.91 5.87
CA GLU A 85 -29.91 -6.07 4.62
C GLU A 85 -29.54 -4.97 3.60
N ALA A 86 -29.44 -5.33 2.32
CA ALA A 86 -29.04 -4.45 1.23
C ALA A 86 -27.69 -3.71 1.41
N SER A 87 -26.86 -4.12 2.38
CA SER A 87 -25.54 -3.50 2.61
C SER A 87 -24.43 -4.05 1.71
N ALA A 88 -24.65 -5.19 1.06
CA ALA A 88 -23.66 -5.87 0.25
C ALA A 88 -23.47 -5.19 -1.11
N GLN A 89 -22.22 -4.97 -1.48
CA GLN A 89 -21.82 -4.38 -2.75
C GLN A 89 -20.53 -5.04 -3.24
N LEU A 90 -20.54 -5.45 -4.51
CA LEU A 90 -19.37 -5.92 -5.22
C LEU A 90 -18.88 -4.79 -6.15
N LYS A 91 -17.61 -4.43 -6.00
CA LYS A 91 -16.88 -3.58 -6.94
C LYS A 91 -15.81 -4.42 -7.64
N PHE A 92 -15.97 -4.62 -8.94
CA PHE A 92 -14.91 -5.17 -9.78
C PHE A 92 -14.22 -4.05 -10.55
N THR A 93 -12.90 -4.11 -10.63
CA THR A 93 -12.03 -3.08 -11.17
C THR A 93 -11.01 -3.70 -12.12
N VAL A 94 -10.76 -3.04 -13.26
CA VAL A 94 -9.75 -3.46 -14.23
C VAL A 94 -8.95 -2.28 -14.77
N VAL A 95 -7.64 -2.49 -14.93
CA VAL A 95 -6.70 -1.51 -15.50
C VAL A 95 -5.51 -2.25 -16.12
N ALA A 96 -4.96 -1.77 -17.24
CA ALA A 96 -3.80 -2.40 -17.90
C ALA A 96 -2.47 -1.85 -17.39
N ASP A 97 -2.44 -1.51 -16.10
CA ASP A 97 -1.31 -0.91 -15.45
C ASP A 97 -1.24 -1.40 -14.01
N LEU A 98 -0.09 -1.97 -13.63
CA LEU A 98 0.09 -2.48 -12.29
C LEU A 98 0.04 -1.35 -11.25
N PHE A 99 0.43 -0.12 -11.59
CA PHE A 99 0.35 1.03 -10.68
C PHE A 99 -1.02 1.70 -10.66
N GLY A 100 -1.90 1.42 -11.63
CA GLY A 100 -3.19 2.08 -11.81
C GLY A 100 -3.96 2.39 -10.51
N PRO A 101 -4.25 1.39 -9.65
CA PRO A 101 -5.01 1.62 -8.41
C PRO A 101 -4.30 2.56 -7.43
N ALA A 102 -2.97 2.56 -7.41
CA ALA A 102 -2.18 3.44 -6.56
C ALA A 102 -2.15 4.89 -7.06
N LEU A 103 -2.30 5.10 -8.38
CA LEU A 103 -2.38 6.43 -8.99
C LEU A 103 -3.69 7.15 -8.63
N GLU A 104 -4.80 6.42 -8.48
CA GLU A 104 -6.11 7.02 -8.15
C GLU A 104 -6.26 7.37 -6.67
N ASN A 105 -5.59 6.62 -5.79
CA ASN A 105 -5.82 6.66 -4.34
C ASN A 105 -4.59 7.10 -3.54
N LEU A 106 -3.78 7.99 -4.10
CA LEU A 106 -2.49 8.41 -3.56
C LEU A 106 -2.54 8.82 -2.07
N ASP A 107 -3.62 9.48 -1.64
CA ASP A 107 -3.80 9.94 -0.26
C ASP A 107 -4.24 8.83 0.72
N SER A 108 -4.65 7.67 0.20
CA SER A 108 -5.27 6.56 0.95
C SER A 108 -4.52 5.22 0.81
N LEU A 109 -3.30 5.24 0.28
CA LEU A 109 -2.45 4.04 0.14
C LEU A 109 -2.12 3.40 1.50
N VAL A 110 -1.95 4.23 2.53
CA VAL A 110 -1.68 3.79 3.91
C VAL A 110 -2.90 4.05 4.79
N LEU A 111 -3.47 3.00 5.37
CA LEU A 111 -4.74 3.01 6.10
C LEU A 111 -4.61 3.33 7.61
N LEU A 112 -3.43 3.17 8.22
CA LEU A 112 -3.24 3.29 9.67
C LEU A 112 -3.20 4.76 10.17
N PRO A 113 -3.67 5.04 11.41
CA PRO A 113 -3.70 6.39 11.98
C PRO A 113 -2.29 6.99 12.21
N MET A 114 -2.23 8.33 12.24
CA MET A 114 -1.02 9.13 11.97
C MET A 114 -0.51 9.93 13.17
N GLY A 115 0.81 10.16 13.25
CA GLY A 115 1.39 11.09 14.21
C GLY A 115 2.91 11.24 14.12
N CYS A 116 3.64 10.12 14.16
CA CYS A 116 5.10 10.08 14.39
C CYS A 116 5.95 10.14 13.10
N GLY A 117 7.27 10.25 13.27
CA GLY A 117 8.23 10.33 12.17
C GLY A 117 8.21 9.14 11.21
N GLU A 118 7.97 7.93 11.71
CA GLU A 118 7.87 6.71 10.87
C GLU A 118 6.66 6.77 9.93
N GLN A 119 5.51 7.16 10.46
CA GLN A 119 4.25 7.23 9.73
C GLN A 119 4.24 8.39 8.73
N ASN A 120 4.89 9.51 9.05
CA ASN A 120 5.08 10.60 8.10
C ASN A 120 5.92 10.15 6.90
N LEU A 121 7.03 9.45 7.17
CA LEU A 121 7.89 8.89 6.12
C LEU A 121 7.12 7.91 5.22
N ALA A 122 6.28 7.07 5.82
CA ALA A 122 5.47 6.10 5.08
C ALA A 122 4.37 6.72 4.20
N ARG A 123 4.01 7.99 4.43
CA ARG A 123 3.15 8.76 3.52
C ARG A 123 3.94 9.43 2.41
N LEU A 124 5.14 9.91 2.72
CA LEU A 124 5.99 10.57 1.74
C LEU A 124 6.50 9.57 0.68
N ALA A 125 6.97 8.41 1.10
CA ALA A 125 7.62 7.44 0.21
C ALA A 125 6.73 6.97 -0.97
N PRO A 126 5.45 6.59 -0.77
CA PRO A 126 4.57 6.21 -1.88
C PRO A 126 4.39 7.33 -2.91
N ASN A 127 4.30 8.59 -2.49
CA ASN A 127 4.20 9.74 -3.39
C ASN A 127 5.45 9.86 -4.28
N LEU A 128 6.64 9.59 -3.73
CA LEU A 128 7.89 9.60 -4.48
C LEU A 128 7.94 8.46 -5.51
N TYR A 129 7.53 7.25 -5.14
CA TYR A 129 7.55 6.09 -6.05
C TYR A 129 6.53 6.21 -7.18
N VAL A 130 5.34 6.77 -6.90
CA VAL A 130 4.34 7.10 -7.90
C VAL A 130 4.87 8.17 -8.87
N LEU A 131 5.49 9.24 -8.35
CA LEU A 131 6.04 10.30 -9.20
C LEU A 131 7.14 9.77 -10.13
N ARG A 132 8.06 8.95 -9.61
CA ARG A 132 9.09 8.29 -10.43
C ARG A 132 8.51 7.38 -11.51
N TYR A 133 7.46 6.64 -11.17
CA TYR A 133 6.78 5.78 -12.14
C TYR A 133 6.16 6.59 -13.28
N ILE A 134 5.43 7.66 -12.96
CA ILE A 134 4.81 8.56 -13.95
C ILE A 134 5.88 9.17 -14.87
N ASP A 135 6.99 9.62 -14.29
CA ASP A 135 8.08 10.25 -15.03
C ASP A 135 8.77 9.27 -15.99
N ALA A 136 9.08 8.06 -15.51
CA ALA A 136 9.73 7.03 -16.32
C ALA A 136 8.81 6.42 -17.39
N SER A 137 7.51 6.34 -17.12
CA SER A 137 6.51 5.82 -18.07
C SER A 137 6.12 6.83 -19.15
N GLY A 138 6.60 8.08 -19.06
CA GLY A 138 6.24 9.15 -19.99
C GLY A 138 4.78 9.60 -19.89
N GLN A 139 4.12 9.29 -18.77
CA GLN A 139 2.70 9.59 -18.58
C GLN A 139 2.49 11.07 -18.26
N VAL A 140 1.64 11.73 -19.05
CA VAL A 140 1.29 13.14 -18.83
C VAL A 140 0.05 13.24 -17.93
N ASN A 141 0.23 13.06 -16.62
CA ASN A 141 -0.81 13.36 -15.62
C ASN A 141 -0.36 14.52 -14.72
N GLN A 142 -0.58 15.75 -15.21
CA GLN A 142 -0.11 16.97 -14.53
C GLN A 142 -0.75 17.17 -13.15
N GLN A 143 -2.03 16.81 -13.00
CA GLN A 143 -2.73 16.95 -11.72
C GLN A 143 -2.15 16.02 -10.67
N LEU A 144 -1.98 14.72 -11.01
CA LEU A 144 -1.39 13.74 -10.10
C LEU A 144 0.05 14.11 -9.74
N ARG A 145 0.84 14.57 -10.72
CA ARG A 145 2.20 15.08 -10.50
C ARG A 145 2.22 16.22 -9.48
N ALA A 146 1.34 17.22 -9.65
CA ALA A 146 1.26 18.36 -8.75
C ALA A 146 0.85 17.96 -7.33
N THR A 147 -0.11 17.05 -7.20
CA THR A 147 -0.53 16.50 -5.90
C THR A 147 0.61 15.75 -5.22
N ALA A 148 1.30 14.85 -5.94
CA ALA A 148 2.42 14.08 -5.41
C ALA A 148 3.56 15.01 -4.94
N LEU A 149 3.95 16.00 -5.75
CA LEU A 149 4.97 16.99 -5.38
C LEU A 149 4.59 17.77 -4.12
N LYS A 150 3.35 18.25 -4.03
CA LYS A 150 2.84 18.96 -2.85
C LYS A 150 2.89 18.08 -1.59
N ASN A 151 2.50 16.82 -1.72
CA ASN A 151 2.55 15.84 -0.64
C ASN A 151 3.99 15.56 -0.18
N ILE A 152 4.93 15.41 -1.12
CA ILE A 152 6.36 15.22 -0.82
C ILE A 152 6.93 16.43 -0.08
N GLN A 153 6.67 17.66 -0.55
CA GLN A 153 7.13 18.89 0.11
C GLN A 153 6.58 19.02 1.53
N LYS A 154 5.28 18.77 1.71
CA LYS A 154 4.64 18.79 3.04
C LYS A 154 5.21 17.72 3.96
N GLY A 155 5.41 16.51 3.43
CA GLY A 155 6.00 15.41 4.18
C GLY A 155 7.46 15.70 4.56
N TYR A 156 8.25 16.34 3.68
CA TYR A 156 9.63 16.72 3.96
C TYR A 156 9.69 17.71 5.13
N GLN A 157 8.95 18.83 5.06
CA GLN A 157 8.91 19.81 6.14
C GLN A 157 8.47 19.19 7.47
N ARG A 158 7.48 18.30 7.44
CA ARG A 158 7.05 17.57 8.64
C ARG A 158 8.09 16.56 9.11
N GLN A 159 8.87 15.94 8.22
CA GLN A 159 9.90 14.99 8.62
C GLN A 159 11.00 15.67 9.43
N LEU A 160 11.32 16.93 9.09
CA LEU A 160 12.32 17.71 9.80
C LEU A 160 11.98 17.96 11.27
N THR A 161 10.68 17.96 11.65
CA THR A 161 10.29 18.12 13.06
C THR A 161 10.64 16.90 13.92
N PHE A 162 11.05 15.79 13.31
CA PHE A 162 11.48 14.56 13.97
C PHE A 162 13.00 14.38 13.93
N GLN A 163 13.73 15.34 13.37
CA GLN A 163 15.17 15.37 13.47
C GLN A 163 15.57 15.82 14.88
N ARG A 164 16.62 15.21 15.39
CA ARG A 164 17.22 15.51 16.69
C ARG A 164 18.43 16.44 16.52
N SER A 165 18.84 17.08 17.62
CA SER A 165 19.99 17.99 17.63
C SER A 165 21.33 17.34 17.22
N ASP A 166 21.44 16.00 17.30
CA ASP A 166 22.62 15.24 16.93
C ASP A 166 22.63 14.78 15.45
N GLY A 167 21.63 15.21 14.66
CA GLY A 167 21.47 14.89 13.24
C GLY A 167 20.66 13.62 12.97
N SER A 168 20.31 12.83 13.99
CA SER A 168 19.52 11.61 13.84
C SER A 168 18.03 11.86 13.77
N PHE A 169 17.26 10.84 13.38
CA PHE A 169 15.80 10.87 13.39
C PHE A 169 15.24 9.86 14.40
N SER A 170 14.14 10.22 15.04
CA SER A 170 13.39 9.37 15.98
C SER A 170 11.89 9.56 15.79
N ALA A 171 11.05 8.74 16.43
CA ALA A 171 9.61 8.79 16.22
C ALA A 171 9.00 10.12 16.69
N PHE A 172 9.55 10.69 17.77
CA PHE A 172 9.08 11.93 18.40
C PHE A 172 10.17 13.01 18.50
N GLY A 173 11.24 12.90 17.72
CA GLY A 173 12.31 13.92 17.66
C GLY A 173 13.06 14.04 18.98
N ASP A 174 13.37 15.27 19.41
CA ASP A 174 14.08 15.52 20.67
C ASP A 174 13.30 15.10 21.94
N SER A 175 12.03 14.68 21.81
CA SER A 175 11.28 14.10 22.93
C SER A 175 11.69 12.67 23.27
N ASP A 176 12.30 11.95 22.33
CA ASP A 176 12.83 10.60 22.58
C ASP A 176 14.19 10.66 23.30
N GLU A 177 14.60 9.58 23.97
CA GLU A 177 15.92 9.55 24.63
C GLU A 177 17.08 9.44 23.64
N SER A 178 16.84 8.81 22.48
CA SER A 178 17.86 8.57 21.45
C SER A 178 17.27 8.55 20.04
N GLY A 179 18.13 8.75 19.04
CA GLY A 179 17.80 8.52 17.63
C GLY A 179 17.59 7.04 17.32
N SER A 180 16.87 6.75 16.24
CA SER A 180 16.69 5.39 15.72
C SER A 180 17.59 5.17 14.50
N LEU A 181 18.44 4.13 14.55
CA LEU A 181 19.31 3.77 13.42
C LEU A 181 18.49 3.39 12.18
N TRP A 182 17.41 2.64 12.40
CA TRP A 182 16.47 2.28 11.37
C TRP A 182 15.83 3.51 10.73
N LEU A 183 15.21 4.39 11.54
CA LEU A 183 14.47 5.53 11.02
C LEU A 183 15.41 6.53 10.35
N THR A 184 16.57 6.78 10.95
CA THR A 184 17.57 7.68 10.35
C THR A 184 17.98 7.16 8.98
N ALA A 185 18.33 5.87 8.83
CA ALA A 185 18.70 5.31 7.54
C ALA A 185 17.55 5.38 6.52
N ALA A 186 16.31 5.07 6.94
CA ALA A 186 15.14 5.15 6.09
C ALA A 186 14.85 6.58 5.62
N VAL A 187 14.97 7.58 6.51
CA VAL A 187 14.83 9.00 6.17
C VAL A 187 15.90 9.43 5.16
N LEU A 188 17.16 9.07 5.40
CA LEU A 188 18.26 9.38 4.48
C LEU A 188 18.06 8.79 3.09
N LYS A 189 17.58 7.54 3.01
CA LYS A 189 17.20 6.94 1.74
C LYS A 189 16.14 7.78 1.03
N ILE A 190 14.98 7.99 1.67
CA ILE A 190 13.83 8.58 1.01
C ILE A 190 14.07 10.06 0.67
N LEU A 191 14.67 10.84 1.58
CA LEU A 191 14.97 12.25 1.33
C LEU A 191 16.12 12.42 0.33
N GLY A 192 17.12 11.53 0.38
CA GLY A 192 18.16 11.46 -0.64
C GLY A 192 17.59 11.20 -2.03
N GLU A 193 16.65 10.26 -2.13
CA GLU A 193 15.89 9.97 -3.34
C GLU A 193 14.99 11.14 -3.80
N ALA A 194 14.40 11.88 -2.85
CA ALA A 194 13.52 13.03 -3.11
C ALA A 194 14.25 14.25 -3.69
N ARG A 195 15.59 14.33 -3.56
CA ARG A 195 16.42 15.38 -4.21
C ARG A 195 16.25 15.45 -5.72
N SER A 196 15.79 14.36 -6.34
CA SER A 196 15.49 14.33 -7.78
C SER A 196 14.25 15.12 -8.18
N VAL A 197 13.38 15.47 -7.22
CA VAL A 197 12.06 16.08 -7.48
C VAL A 197 11.76 17.32 -6.65
N ILE A 198 12.43 17.51 -5.52
CA ILE A 198 12.34 18.69 -4.65
C ILE A 198 13.73 19.12 -4.18
N ASP A 199 13.85 20.36 -3.71
CA ASP A 199 15.07 20.84 -3.05
C ASP A 199 15.13 20.31 -1.61
N VAL A 200 16.23 19.66 -1.25
CA VAL A 200 16.46 19.04 0.06
C VAL A 200 17.86 19.44 0.52
N ASP A 201 17.93 19.97 1.75
CA ASP A 201 19.19 20.34 2.39
C ASP A 201 20.15 19.15 2.48
N GLN A 202 21.31 19.26 1.83
CA GLN A 202 22.31 18.20 1.79
C GLN A 202 23.11 18.10 3.08
N ASP A 203 23.34 19.21 3.77
CA ASP A 203 24.13 19.24 5.00
C ASP A 203 23.39 18.45 6.09
N LEU A 204 22.07 18.64 6.15
CA LEU A 204 21.16 17.91 7.02
C LEU A 204 21.23 16.39 6.81
N LEU A 205 21.27 15.95 5.55
CA LEU A 205 21.41 14.52 5.23
C LEU A 205 22.81 14.00 5.59
N GLN A 206 23.85 14.81 5.41
CA GLN A 206 25.21 14.43 5.76
C GLN A 206 25.42 14.31 7.27
N ASP A 207 24.76 15.14 8.08
CA ASP A 207 24.77 14.98 9.53
C ASP A 207 24.19 13.62 9.96
N GLY A 208 23.11 13.18 9.31
CA GLY A 208 22.57 11.83 9.52
C GLY A 208 23.53 10.72 9.10
N VAL A 209 24.21 10.85 7.96
CA VAL A 209 25.24 9.86 7.51
C VAL A 209 26.38 9.79 8.52
N LYS A 210 26.88 10.94 8.98
CA LYS A 210 27.92 11.03 10.00
C LYS A 210 27.47 10.38 11.31
N TRP A 211 26.24 10.63 11.75
CA TRP A 211 25.68 10.05 12.95
C TRP A 211 25.61 8.52 12.89
N ILE A 212 25.16 7.95 11.75
CA ILE A 212 25.11 6.49 11.55
C ILE A 212 26.52 5.91 11.54
N THR A 213 27.41 6.45 10.72
CA THR A 213 28.75 5.88 10.48
C THR A 213 29.64 5.89 11.74
N GLN A 214 29.44 6.84 12.65
CA GLN A 214 30.11 6.87 13.97
C GLN A 214 29.68 5.74 14.92
N ARG A 215 28.59 5.03 14.61
CA ARG A 215 28.04 3.93 15.42
C ARG A 215 28.30 2.55 14.81
N GLN A 216 29.12 2.47 13.76
CA GLN A 216 29.53 1.19 13.20
C GLN A 216 30.49 0.47 14.16
N LEU A 217 30.21 -0.80 14.44
CA LEU A 217 31.02 -1.66 15.31
C LEU A 217 32.29 -2.14 14.60
N GLU A 218 33.25 -2.67 15.36
CA GLU A 218 34.50 -3.22 14.82
C GLU A 218 34.28 -4.39 13.85
N ASN A 219 33.18 -5.14 14.01
CA ASN A 219 32.77 -6.19 13.08
C ASN A 219 32.00 -5.65 11.86
N GLY A 220 32.03 -4.34 11.63
CA GLY A 220 31.38 -3.66 10.51
C GLY A 220 29.86 -3.59 10.57
N CYS A 221 29.22 -4.23 11.55
CA CYS A 221 27.78 -4.16 11.74
C CYS A 221 27.37 -2.94 12.55
N PHE A 222 26.07 -2.68 12.63
CA PHE A 222 25.46 -1.63 13.42
C PHE A 222 24.72 -2.21 14.63
N PRO A 223 24.85 -1.61 15.83
CA PRO A 223 24.08 -2.01 16.99
C PRO A 223 22.61 -1.64 16.82
N ILE A 224 21.73 -2.20 17.66
CA ILE A 224 20.33 -1.81 17.69
C ILE A 224 20.20 -0.59 18.60
N ILE A 225 19.83 0.56 18.02
CA ILE A 225 19.67 1.84 18.72
C ILE A 225 18.32 2.45 18.32
N GLY A 226 17.56 2.88 19.33
CA GLY A 226 16.22 3.44 19.21
C GLY A 226 15.14 2.36 19.14
N GLN A 227 13.90 2.76 19.38
CA GLN A 227 12.72 1.91 19.18
C GLN A 227 12.20 2.07 17.75
N VAL A 228 11.61 1.00 17.22
CA VAL A 228 10.92 1.04 15.92
C VAL A 228 9.51 0.53 16.09
N PHE A 229 8.53 1.42 16.08
CA PHE A 229 7.17 1.08 16.53
C PHE A 229 6.38 0.23 15.51
N HIS A 230 6.82 0.17 14.25
CA HIS A 230 6.05 -0.41 13.14
C HIS A 230 6.84 -1.35 12.23
N THR A 231 7.94 -1.96 12.68
CA THR A 231 8.68 -2.92 11.83
C THR A 231 8.71 -4.33 12.38
N ASP A 232 8.54 -5.29 11.48
CA ASP A 232 8.75 -6.72 11.70
C ASP A 232 10.22 -7.07 12.10
N ILE A 233 11.11 -6.07 12.15
CA ILE A 233 12.50 -6.24 12.62
C ILE A 233 12.52 -6.60 14.12
N GLU A 234 11.52 -6.16 14.89
CA GLU A 234 11.34 -6.60 16.28
C GLU A 234 10.86 -8.05 16.38
N GLU A 235 10.17 -8.58 15.35
CA GLU A 235 9.68 -9.96 15.31
C GLU A 235 10.76 -11.00 14.93
N GLU A 236 11.82 -10.59 14.22
CA GLU A 236 12.90 -11.49 13.76
C GLU A 236 14.13 -11.52 14.71
N ASP A 237 13.88 -11.80 15.99
CA ASP A 237 14.88 -11.95 17.07
C ASP A 237 15.81 -10.74 17.31
N GLY A 238 15.50 -9.55 16.77
CA GLY A 238 16.38 -8.38 16.94
C GLY A 238 17.80 -8.66 16.47
N SER A 239 17.96 -9.29 15.29
CA SER A 239 19.27 -9.63 14.79
C SER A 239 20.02 -8.37 14.33
N THR A 240 21.15 -8.08 14.98
CA THR A 240 22.11 -7.01 14.60
C THR A 240 22.42 -7.05 13.10
N LEU A 241 22.47 -8.25 12.51
CA LEU A 241 22.73 -8.47 11.09
C LEU A 241 21.60 -7.95 10.19
N THR A 242 20.34 -8.22 10.53
CA THR A 242 19.16 -7.77 9.77
C THR A 242 19.08 -6.25 9.75
N LEU A 243 19.23 -5.62 10.92
CA LEU A 243 19.25 -4.15 11.02
C LEU A 243 20.42 -3.58 10.21
N SER A 244 21.62 -4.16 10.33
CA SER A 244 22.79 -3.71 9.59
C SER A 244 22.58 -3.78 8.08
N ALA A 245 22.06 -4.89 7.58
CA ALA A 245 21.75 -5.08 6.17
C ALA A 245 20.77 -4.03 5.66
N LEU A 246 19.71 -3.74 6.42
CA LEU A 246 18.75 -2.70 6.06
C LEU A 246 19.38 -1.30 6.06
N VAL A 247 20.12 -0.94 7.12
CA VAL A 247 20.80 0.36 7.23
C VAL A 247 21.74 0.57 6.05
N LEU A 248 22.54 -0.44 5.73
CA LEU A 248 23.47 -0.42 4.60
C LEU A 248 22.75 -0.31 3.25
N ALA A 249 21.68 -1.08 3.03
CA ALA A 249 20.88 -0.99 1.82
C ALA A 249 20.28 0.42 1.64
N ASN A 250 19.73 0.99 2.71
CA ASN A 250 19.13 2.32 2.68
C ASN A 250 20.18 3.42 2.43
N LEU A 251 21.32 3.37 3.14
CA LEU A 251 22.42 4.31 2.92
C LEU A 251 22.94 4.26 1.47
N ALA A 252 23.16 3.06 0.93
CA ALA A 252 23.61 2.88 -0.45
C ALA A 252 22.59 3.42 -1.48
N SER A 253 21.31 3.46 -1.13
CA SER A 253 20.24 3.97 -1.99
C SER A 253 20.06 5.48 -1.96
N SER A 254 20.62 6.14 -0.94
CA SER A 254 20.37 7.56 -0.67
C SER A 254 20.96 8.52 -1.71
N GLY A 255 21.94 8.07 -2.51
CA GLY A 255 22.70 8.95 -3.41
C GLY A 255 23.57 9.99 -2.68
N LEU A 256 23.83 9.77 -1.38
CA LEU A 256 24.71 10.60 -0.56
C LEU A 256 26.17 10.14 -0.66
N VAL A 257 27.10 11.04 -0.31
CA VAL A 257 28.52 10.68 -0.23
C VAL A 257 28.74 9.84 1.02
N LEU A 258 29.13 8.58 0.85
CA LEU A 258 29.40 7.65 1.94
C LEU A 258 30.92 7.52 2.20
N PRO A 259 31.36 7.33 3.45
CA PRO A 259 32.78 7.10 3.75
C PRO A 259 33.30 5.83 3.05
N PRO A 260 34.50 5.84 2.44
CA PRO A 260 35.04 4.67 1.74
C PRO A 260 35.16 3.41 2.63
N ALA A 261 35.48 3.60 3.91
CA ALA A 261 35.58 2.50 4.89
C ALA A 261 34.25 1.75 5.10
N LEU A 262 33.11 2.42 4.88
CA LEU A 262 31.78 1.83 5.06
C LEU A 262 31.61 0.58 4.18
N ARG A 263 32.09 0.63 2.93
CA ARG A 263 31.98 -0.49 1.97
C ARG A 263 32.73 -1.73 2.45
N THR A 264 33.99 -1.56 2.88
CA THR A 264 34.81 -2.68 3.38
C THR A 264 34.24 -3.27 4.67
N ASN A 265 33.78 -2.41 5.58
CA ASN A 265 33.17 -2.84 6.84
C ASN A 265 31.82 -3.56 6.60
N ALA A 266 31.00 -3.05 5.69
CA ALA A 266 29.75 -3.66 5.27
C ALA A 266 29.98 -5.06 4.68
N GLU A 267 31.01 -5.21 3.85
CA GLU A 267 31.36 -6.48 3.24
C GLU A 267 31.73 -7.55 4.29
N PHE A 268 32.40 -7.14 5.38
CA PHE A 268 32.73 -8.02 6.50
C PHE A 268 31.49 -8.38 7.33
N CYS A 269 30.66 -7.40 7.67
CA CYS A 269 29.41 -7.64 8.41
C CYS A 269 28.45 -8.60 7.68
N LEU A 270 28.25 -8.37 6.38
CA LEU A 270 27.28 -9.12 5.58
C LEU A 270 27.79 -10.48 5.10
N ALA A 271 29.06 -10.83 5.35
CA ALA A 271 29.63 -12.10 4.92
C ALA A 271 28.89 -13.31 5.52
N SER A 272 28.45 -13.22 6.78
CA SER A 272 27.70 -14.27 7.46
C SER A 272 26.26 -14.40 6.96
N ALA A 273 25.70 -13.35 6.34
CA ALA A 273 24.33 -13.35 5.84
C ALA A 273 24.13 -14.30 4.65
N ILE A 274 25.17 -14.55 3.85
CA ILE A 274 25.11 -15.41 2.65
C ILE A 274 24.65 -16.85 2.98
N GLY A 275 24.97 -17.32 4.19
CA GLY A 275 24.55 -18.63 4.70
C GLY A 275 23.28 -18.60 5.55
N SER A 276 22.59 -17.46 5.64
CA SER A 276 21.35 -17.34 6.42
C SER A 276 20.22 -18.14 5.79
N THR A 277 19.48 -18.87 6.62
CA THR A 277 18.23 -19.55 6.23
C THR A 277 17.01 -18.65 6.37
N LYS A 278 17.18 -17.42 6.87
CA LYS A 278 16.12 -16.42 7.03
C LYS A 278 15.99 -15.57 5.74
N PRO A 279 14.91 -15.74 4.95
CA PRO A 279 14.78 -15.07 3.65
C PRO A 279 14.79 -13.53 3.73
N TYR A 280 14.20 -12.96 4.79
CA TYR A 280 14.15 -11.51 4.99
C TYR A 280 15.55 -10.90 5.20
N THR A 281 16.30 -11.45 6.15
CA THR A 281 17.70 -11.05 6.39
C THR A 281 18.56 -11.21 5.12
N LEU A 282 18.41 -12.33 4.41
CA LEU A 282 19.18 -12.61 3.20
C LEU A 282 18.81 -11.67 2.04
N ALA A 283 17.53 -11.33 1.86
CA ALA A 283 17.10 -10.37 0.84
C ALA A 283 17.68 -8.97 1.11
N LEU A 284 17.65 -8.50 2.35
CA LEU A 284 18.25 -7.22 2.73
C LEU A 284 19.76 -7.20 2.53
N ALA A 285 20.46 -8.27 2.92
CA ALA A 285 21.90 -8.37 2.75
C ALA A 285 22.29 -8.43 1.27
N THR A 286 21.54 -9.19 0.46
CA THR A 286 21.71 -9.26 -1.00
C THR A 286 21.55 -7.87 -1.62
N LEU A 287 20.51 -7.13 -1.22
CA LEU A 287 20.26 -5.79 -1.73
C LEU A 287 21.36 -4.80 -1.32
N ALA A 288 21.81 -4.84 -0.07
CA ALA A 288 22.91 -4.02 0.41
C ALA A 288 24.20 -4.31 -0.37
N LEU A 289 24.55 -5.59 -0.56
CA LEU A 289 25.73 -5.99 -1.33
C LEU A 289 25.64 -5.52 -2.80
N ALA A 290 24.46 -5.64 -3.43
CA ALA A 290 24.25 -5.17 -4.80
C ALA A 290 24.43 -3.65 -4.90
N ARG A 291 23.79 -2.88 -4.02
CA ARG A 291 23.83 -1.41 -4.03
C ARG A 291 25.17 -0.82 -3.58
N LEU A 292 25.98 -1.56 -2.82
CA LEU A 292 27.36 -1.20 -2.47
C LEU A 292 28.40 -1.61 -3.53
N ASP A 293 27.95 -2.12 -4.68
CA ASP A 293 28.81 -2.55 -5.78
C ASP A 293 29.76 -3.71 -5.38
N LEU A 294 29.26 -4.63 -4.54
CA LEU A 294 29.92 -5.87 -4.12
C LEU A 294 29.36 -7.05 -4.93
N ARG A 295 29.42 -6.93 -6.26
CA ARG A 295 28.66 -7.77 -7.22
C ARG A 295 28.86 -9.28 -7.05
N GLN A 296 30.09 -9.75 -6.81
CA GLN A 296 30.36 -11.18 -6.63
C GLN A 296 29.66 -11.76 -5.39
N LYS A 297 29.68 -11.03 -4.28
CA LYS A 297 28.98 -11.44 -3.04
C LYS A 297 27.47 -11.30 -3.18
N ALA A 298 27.00 -10.25 -3.87
CA ALA A 298 25.59 -10.07 -4.18
C ALA A 298 25.04 -11.24 -5.01
N GLU A 299 25.80 -11.71 -6.01
CA GLU A 299 25.41 -12.87 -6.82
C GLU A 299 25.34 -14.16 -6.00
N GLN A 300 26.32 -14.41 -5.13
CA GLN A 300 26.29 -15.56 -4.21
C GLN A 300 25.08 -15.50 -3.27
N ALA A 301 24.82 -14.34 -2.65
CA ALA A 301 23.69 -14.13 -1.77
C ALA A 301 22.35 -14.29 -2.52
N LEU A 302 22.26 -13.80 -3.76
CA LEU A 302 21.07 -13.96 -4.60
C LEU A 302 20.80 -15.43 -4.93
N GLN A 303 21.82 -16.24 -5.21
CA GLN A 303 21.62 -17.67 -5.44
C GLN A 303 21.10 -18.37 -4.18
N SER A 304 21.66 -18.05 -3.00
CA SER A 304 21.10 -18.52 -1.72
C SER A 304 19.65 -18.08 -1.56
N LEU A 305 19.31 -16.83 -1.89
CA LEU A 305 17.95 -16.31 -1.76
C LEU A 305 16.98 -17.05 -2.68
N LEU A 306 17.36 -17.26 -3.95
CA LEU A 306 16.57 -18.01 -4.92
C LEU A 306 16.30 -19.46 -4.48
N SER A 307 17.23 -20.07 -3.71
CA SER A 307 17.05 -21.41 -3.16
C SER A 307 16.00 -21.50 -2.04
N LEU A 308 15.72 -20.38 -1.37
CA LEU A 308 14.70 -20.26 -0.32
C LEU A 308 13.31 -19.88 -0.88
N ALA A 309 13.19 -19.70 -2.19
CA ALA A 309 11.96 -19.26 -2.82
C ALA A 309 10.89 -20.35 -2.78
N VAL A 310 9.64 -19.96 -2.49
CA VAL A 310 8.49 -20.84 -2.55
C VAL A 310 7.83 -20.69 -3.92
N TYR A 311 7.87 -21.77 -4.71
CA TYR A 311 7.29 -21.81 -6.06
C TYR A 311 5.88 -22.40 -6.02
N SER A 312 4.91 -21.69 -6.59
CA SER A 312 3.54 -22.18 -6.77
C SER A 312 3.06 -21.80 -8.18
N SER A 313 3.03 -22.79 -9.08
CA SER A 313 2.69 -22.64 -10.51
C SER A 313 3.33 -21.42 -11.18
N ASP A 314 2.58 -20.32 -11.25
CA ASP A 314 2.84 -19.07 -11.95
C ASP A 314 3.42 -17.96 -11.07
N VAL A 315 3.51 -18.19 -9.76
CA VAL A 315 3.95 -17.22 -8.76
C VAL A 315 5.13 -17.75 -7.94
N VAL A 316 5.93 -16.82 -7.44
CA VAL A 316 7.04 -17.11 -6.51
C VAL A 316 7.00 -16.09 -5.38
N TYR A 317 7.32 -16.52 -4.16
CA TYR A 317 7.41 -15.63 -3.01
C TYR A 317 8.42 -16.13 -2.00
N TRP A 318 8.75 -15.28 -1.04
CA TRP A 318 9.66 -15.58 0.05
C TRP A 318 8.97 -15.37 1.39
N GLY A 319 9.10 -16.35 2.27
CA GLY A 319 8.47 -16.38 3.58
C GLY A 319 8.83 -17.63 4.37
N THR A 320 8.52 -17.61 5.66
CA THR A 320 8.61 -18.80 6.54
C THR A 320 7.20 -19.29 6.89
N PRO A 321 7.02 -20.57 7.30
CA PRO A 321 5.70 -21.09 7.64
C PRO A 321 4.92 -20.28 8.68
N ASP A 322 5.63 -19.67 9.63
CA ASP A 322 5.04 -18.93 10.75
C ASP A 322 4.92 -17.41 10.50
N SER A 323 5.44 -16.93 9.37
CA SER A 323 5.44 -15.49 9.05
C SER A 323 4.08 -14.97 8.60
N SER A 324 3.78 -13.73 8.97
CA SER A 324 2.59 -13.04 8.51
C SER A 324 2.63 -12.78 6.99
N ILE A 325 1.47 -12.62 6.37
CA ILE A 325 1.39 -12.27 4.94
C ILE A 325 2.06 -10.91 4.67
N SER A 326 1.90 -9.93 5.58
CA SER A 326 2.59 -8.63 5.50
C SER A 326 4.10 -8.80 5.42
N HIS A 327 4.67 -9.64 6.29
CA HIS A 327 6.10 -9.94 6.29
C HIS A 327 6.57 -10.58 4.99
N ASN A 328 5.76 -11.49 4.42
CA ASN A 328 6.05 -12.13 3.14
C ASN A 328 6.01 -11.15 1.96
N ILE A 329 5.11 -10.17 2.00
CA ILE A 329 5.07 -9.06 1.03
C ILE A 329 6.35 -8.23 1.12
N VAL A 330 6.76 -7.84 2.33
CA VAL A 330 8.01 -7.08 2.53
C VAL A 330 9.20 -7.86 1.98
N THR A 331 9.35 -9.12 2.40
CA THR A 331 10.47 -9.99 2.01
C THR A 331 10.51 -10.22 0.49
N THR A 332 9.37 -10.55 -0.11
CA THR A 332 9.26 -10.76 -1.56
C THR A 332 9.54 -9.47 -2.33
N SER A 333 9.15 -8.31 -1.79
CA SER A 333 9.44 -7.01 -2.41
C SER A 333 10.93 -6.68 -2.40
N TYR A 334 11.65 -6.98 -1.31
CA TYR A 334 13.12 -6.89 -1.31
C TYR A 334 13.77 -7.89 -2.27
N ALA A 335 13.25 -9.10 -2.41
CA ALA A 335 13.72 -10.05 -3.41
C ALA A 335 13.53 -9.53 -4.84
N VAL A 336 12.38 -8.91 -5.15
CA VAL A 336 12.14 -8.23 -6.44
C VAL A 336 13.18 -7.13 -6.68
N LEU A 337 13.46 -6.30 -5.68
CA LEU A 337 14.50 -5.27 -5.79
C LEU A 337 15.87 -5.88 -6.10
N CYS A 338 16.27 -6.96 -5.42
CA CYS A 338 17.52 -7.66 -5.72
C CYS A 338 17.58 -8.20 -7.15
N LEU A 339 16.49 -8.82 -7.62
CA LEU A 339 16.40 -9.38 -8.97
C LEU A 339 16.52 -8.29 -10.04
N VAL A 340 15.85 -7.16 -9.82
CA VAL A 340 15.90 -5.99 -10.70
C VAL A 340 17.30 -5.38 -10.71
N GLU A 341 17.95 -5.20 -9.56
CA GLU A 341 19.29 -4.57 -9.46
C GLU A 341 20.39 -5.41 -10.16
N MET A 342 20.22 -6.73 -10.22
CA MET A 342 21.17 -7.64 -10.86
C MET A 342 20.95 -7.79 -12.38
N GLU A 343 19.85 -7.25 -12.91
CA GLU A 343 19.56 -6.99 -14.34
C GLU A 343 19.81 -8.14 -15.34
N THR A 344 19.60 -9.41 -14.96
CA THR A 344 19.64 -10.53 -15.93
C THR A 344 18.24 -10.83 -16.50
N PRO A 345 18.12 -11.28 -17.77
CA PRO A 345 16.81 -11.66 -18.33
C PRO A 345 16.09 -12.72 -17.48
N GLN A 346 16.84 -13.68 -16.93
CA GLN A 346 16.30 -14.71 -16.05
C GLN A 346 15.76 -14.11 -14.73
N ASN A 347 16.48 -13.14 -14.15
CA ASN A 347 16.04 -12.47 -12.94
C ASN A 347 14.76 -11.67 -13.17
N LEU A 348 14.61 -11.01 -14.33
CA LEU A 348 13.40 -10.26 -14.66
C LEU A 348 12.17 -11.17 -14.83
N ILE A 349 12.35 -12.37 -15.39
CA ILE A 349 11.28 -13.39 -15.45
C ILE A 349 10.88 -13.84 -14.05
N THR A 350 11.83 -14.11 -13.17
CA THR A 350 11.55 -14.46 -11.77
C THR A 350 10.88 -13.30 -11.03
N ALA A 351 11.35 -12.07 -11.24
CA ALA A 351 10.75 -10.86 -10.68
C ALA A 351 9.31 -10.69 -11.13
N GLN A 352 8.98 -11.00 -12.39
CA GLN A 352 7.59 -10.99 -12.88
C GLN A 352 6.69 -11.93 -12.07
N LYS A 353 7.15 -13.16 -11.80
CA LYS A 353 6.40 -14.13 -10.99
C LYS A 353 6.20 -13.64 -9.55
N ALA A 354 7.19 -12.97 -8.99
CA ALA A 354 7.12 -12.39 -7.65
C ALA A 354 6.18 -11.18 -7.59
N VAL A 355 6.22 -10.33 -8.62
CA VAL A 355 5.32 -9.20 -8.81
C VAL A 355 3.87 -9.66 -8.96
N ARG A 356 3.62 -10.75 -9.69
CA ARG A 356 2.28 -11.37 -9.77
C ARG A 356 1.79 -11.82 -8.41
N TRP A 357 2.66 -12.41 -7.57
CA TRP A 357 2.32 -12.79 -6.20
C TRP A 357 2.03 -11.57 -5.30
N ILE A 358 2.86 -10.53 -5.35
CA ILE A 358 2.62 -9.30 -4.59
C ILE A 358 1.26 -8.71 -5.00
N ALA A 359 0.98 -8.66 -6.31
CA ALA A 359 -0.27 -8.11 -6.84
C ALA A 359 -1.54 -8.84 -6.37
N THR A 360 -1.46 -10.08 -5.85
CA THR A 360 -2.65 -10.75 -5.30
C THR A 360 -3.07 -10.25 -3.92
N HIS A 361 -2.19 -9.54 -3.22
CA HIS A 361 -2.39 -9.09 -1.84
C HIS A 361 -2.75 -7.60 -1.71
N ARG A 362 -3.25 -6.97 -2.78
CA ARG A 362 -3.62 -5.56 -2.75
C ARG A 362 -4.97 -5.30 -2.10
N ASN A 363 -5.03 -4.22 -1.34
CA ASN A 363 -6.27 -3.64 -0.83
C ASN A 363 -6.94 -2.76 -1.90
N GLU A 364 -8.17 -2.28 -1.65
CA GLU A 364 -8.92 -1.51 -2.65
C GLU A 364 -8.30 -0.17 -3.05
N ASN A 365 -7.46 0.39 -2.18
CA ASN A 365 -6.84 1.69 -2.38
C ASN A 365 -5.50 1.56 -3.13
N GLY A 366 -5.12 0.35 -3.55
CA GLY A 366 -3.82 0.11 -4.20
C GLY A 366 -2.64 0.00 -3.24
N GLY A 367 -2.89 0.02 -1.92
CA GLY A 367 -1.91 -0.36 -0.89
C GLY A 367 -2.02 -1.84 -0.52
N PHE A 368 -1.40 -2.22 0.59
CA PHE A 368 -1.32 -3.60 1.08
C PHE A 368 -1.85 -3.72 2.51
N ILE A 369 -1.38 -4.67 3.31
CA ILE A 369 -1.95 -5.02 4.61
C ILE A 369 -1.49 -4.03 5.68
N SER A 370 -0.21 -3.67 5.67
CA SER A 370 0.42 -2.80 6.65
C SER A 370 0.99 -1.51 6.03
N THR A 371 1.71 -0.74 6.85
CA THR A 371 2.38 0.47 6.36
C THR A 371 3.70 0.12 5.67
N GLN A 372 4.48 -0.78 6.27
CA GLN A 372 5.80 -1.15 5.75
C GLN A 372 5.69 -1.95 4.45
N ASP A 373 4.78 -2.94 4.40
CA ASP A 373 4.58 -3.74 3.19
C ASP A 373 4.17 -2.87 2.00
N THR A 374 3.34 -1.86 2.23
CA THR A 374 2.88 -0.93 1.21
C THR A 374 4.03 -0.09 0.66
N VAL A 375 4.89 0.46 1.53
CA VAL A 375 6.02 1.28 1.10
C VAL A 375 7.01 0.46 0.27
N VAL A 376 7.42 -0.71 0.77
CA VAL A 376 8.44 -1.54 0.10
C VAL A 376 7.88 -2.19 -1.17
N ALA A 377 6.62 -2.63 -1.17
CA ALA A 377 5.99 -3.17 -2.37
C ALA A 377 5.87 -2.10 -3.46
N LEU A 378 5.44 -0.87 -3.13
CA LEU A 378 5.39 0.20 -4.13
C LEU A 378 6.79 0.58 -4.65
N GLU A 379 7.83 0.57 -3.82
CA GLU A 379 9.21 0.72 -4.31
C GLU A 379 9.57 -0.37 -5.32
N ALA A 380 9.38 -1.63 -4.96
CA ALA A 380 9.73 -2.79 -5.76
C ALA A 380 8.98 -2.82 -7.09
N LEU A 381 7.68 -2.58 -7.05
CA LEU A 381 6.84 -2.53 -8.23
C LEU A 381 7.23 -1.36 -9.13
N SER A 382 7.54 -0.18 -8.56
CA SER A 382 7.95 0.99 -9.34
C SER A 382 9.24 0.68 -10.08
N LYS A 383 10.26 0.18 -9.35
CA LYS A 383 11.55 -0.22 -9.91
C LYS A 383 11.42 -1.28 -11.00
N TYR A 384 10.64 -2.34 -10.76
CA TYR A 384 10.38 -3.38 -11.75
C TYR A 384 9.71 -2.82 -13.02
N MET A 385 8.66 -2.03 -12.86
CA MET A 385 7.95 -1.48 -14.02
C MET A 385 8.83 -0.52 -14.83
N THR A 386 9.74 0.21 -14.18
CA THR A 386 10.68 1.11 -14.86
C THR A 386 11.87 0.41 -15.50
N SER A 387 12.18 -0.85 -15.12
CA SER A 387 13.25 -1.64 -15.74
C SER A 387 12.78 -2.43 -16.96
N LEU A 388 11.47 -2.54 -17.17
CA LEU A 388 10.90 -3.16 -18.35
C LEU A 388 10.88 -2.19 -19.55
N PRO A 389 11.09 -2.68 -20.78
CA PRO A 389 10.88 -1.88 -21.97
C PRO A 389 9.42 -1.43 -22.05
N GLN A 390 9.19 -0.21 -22.52
CA GLN A 390 7.83 0.32 -22.66
C GLN A 390 7.02 -0.57 -23.63
N LEU A 391 5.86 -1.03 -23.15
CA LEU A 391 4.90 -1.77 -23.97
C LEU A 391 4.28 -0.80 -24.98
N ASN A 392 4.67 -0.94 -26.25
CA ASN A 392 4.15 -0.12 -27.36
C ASN A 392 2.77 -0.59 -27.87
N GLU A 393 2.33 -1.78 -27.47
CA GLU A 393 1.08 -2.38 -27.95
C GLU A 393 0.33 -3.04 -26.77
N THR A 394 -0.74 -2.40 -26.33
CA THR A 394 -1.74 -2.96 -25.40
C THR A 394 -3.05 -3.10 -26.15
N GLU A 395 -3.58 -4.32 -26.19
CA GLU A 395 -4.90 -4.64 -26.73
C GLU A 395 -5.46 -5.83 -25.94
N LEU A 396 -6.27 -5.53 -24.93
CA LEU A 396 -6.80 -6.50 -23.98
C LEU A 396 -8.33 -6.49 -23.99
N MET A 397 -8.88 -7.68 -23.83
CA MET A 397 -10.29 -7.91 -23.55
C MET A 397 -10.38 -8.64 -22.22
N VAL A 398 -11.09 -8.07 -21.25
CA VAL A 398 -11.33 -8.67 -19.94
C VAL A 398 -12.80 -8.99 -19.81
N VAL A 399 -13.12 -10.27 -19.66
CA VAL A 399 -14.49 -10.75 -19.49
C VAL A 399 -14.66 -11.18 -18.03
N VAL A 400 -15.66 -10.61 -17.37
CA VAL A 400 -15.99 -10.92 -15.97
C VAL A 400 -17.35 -11.56 -15.92
N THR A 401 -17.42 -12.77 -15.37
CA THR A 401 -18.64 -13.56 -15.29
C THR A 401 -18.91 -14.03 -13.86
N GLY A 402 -20.17 -13.92 -13.44
CA GLY A 402 -20.67 -14.58 -12.24
C GLY A 402 -21.14 -16.00 -12.54
N PHE A 403 -21.13 -16.87 -11.51
CA PHE A 403 -21.69 -18.22 -11.60
C PHE A 403 -23.10 -18.21 -12.19
N ARG A 404 -23.37 -19.04 -13.23
CA ARG A 404 -24.63 -19.06 -14.03
C ARG A 404 -24.91 -17.80 -14.86
N GLU A 405 -23.89 -17.00 -15.16
CA GLU A 405 -23.94 -15.85 -16.10
C GLU A 405 -24.91 -14.73 -15.73
N PHE A 406 -25.46 -14.69 -14.51
CA PHE A 406 -26.35 -13.59 -14.11
C PHE A 406 -25.63 -12.23 -14.07
N LEU A 407 -24.30 -12.27 -13.95
CA LEU A 407 -23.41 -11.13 -14.09
C LEU A 407 -22.46 -11.43 -15.25
N SER A 408 -22.45 -10.57 -16.26
CA SER A 408 -21.48 -10.64 -17.35
C SER A 408 -21.13 -9.23 -17.82
N LYS A 409 -19.83 -8.91 -17.83
CA LYS A 409 -19.32 -7.62 -18.31
C LYS A 409 -18.02 -7.81 -19.04
N THR A 410 -17.92 -7.19 -20.21
CA THR A 410 -16.69 -7.13 -21.00
C THR A 410 -16.09 -5.73 -20.92
N PHE A 411 -14.78 -5.67 -20.71
CA PHE A 411 -13.97 -4.46 -20.75
C PHE A 411 -12.98 -4.56 -21.89
N TYR A 412 -12.80 -3.46 -22.62
CA TYR A 412 -11.82 -3.35 -23.69
C TYR A 412 -10.77 -2.32 -23.30
N ILE A 413 -9.50 -2.72 -23.37
CA ILE A 413 -8.37 -1.90 -22.97
C ILE A 413 -7.36 -1.85 -24.11
N ASN A 414 -6.96 -0.65 -24.48
CA ASN A 414 -5.97 -0.36 -25.51
C ASN A 414 -4.97 0.69 -25.00
N ASN A 415 -4.01 1.07 -25.83
CA ASN A 415 -3.01 2.08 -25.48
C ASN A 415 -3.60 3.42 -25.00
N ASN A 416 -4.79 3.83 -25.46
CA ASN A 416 -5.39 5.12 -25.10
C ASN A 416 -6.07 5.11 -23.73
N ASN A 417 -6.54 3.95 -23.26
CA ASN A 417 -7.24 3.81 -21.98
C ASN A 417 -6.55 2.86 -21.00
N ARG A 418 -5.30 2.43 -21.27
CA ARG A 418 -4.54 1.49 -20.43
C ARG A 418 -4.40 1.90 -18.97
N LEU A 419 -4.41 3.21 -18.70
CA LEU A 419 -4.30 3.79 -17.35
C LEU A 419 -5.66 4.12 -16.73
N ILE A 420 -6.72 4.08 -17.52
CA ILE A 420 -8.05 4.41 -17.05
C ILE A 420 -8.61 3.18 -16.36
N GLN A 421 -8.87 3.32 -15.06
CA GLN A 421 -9.54 2.30 -14.31
C GLN A 421 -11.00 2.18 -14.76
N GLN A 422 -11.38 0.99 -15.23
CA GLN A 422 -12.75 0.66 -15.55
C GLN A 422 -13.35 -0.17 -14.42
N GLN A 423 -14.62 0.04 -14.12
CA GLN A 423 -15.26 -0.59 -12.96
C GLN A 423 -16.67 -1.08 -13.26
N LEU A 424 -17.07 -2.10 -12.52
CA LEU A 424 -18.41 -2.65 -12.42
C LEU A 424 -18.79 -2.64 -10.93
N VAL A 425 -19.87 -1.95 -10.60
CA VAL A 425 -20.42 -1.93 -9.23
C VAL A 425 -21.81 -2.56 -9.29
N THR A 426 -22.06 -3.55 -8.45
CA THR A 426 -23.35 -4.24 -8.38
C THR A 426 -23.69 -4.65 -6.95
N SER A 427 -24.98 -4.72 -6.66
CA SER A 427 -25.52 -5.29 -5.42
C SER A 427 -25.84 -6.80 -5.57
N ASP A 428 -25.81 -7.32 -6.80
CA ASP A 428 -26.01 -8.74 -7.08
C ASP A 428 -24.68 -9.49 -6.93
N ILE A 429 -24.50 -10.18 -5.81
CA ILE A 429 -23.22 -10.81 -5.45
C ILE A 429 -23.20 -12.27 -5.93
N PRO A 430 -22.37 -12.64 -6.93
CA PRO A 430 -22.22 -14.04 -7.34
C PRO A 430 -21.47 -14.83 -6.29
N ARG A 431 -21.84 -16.11 -6.13
CA ARG A 431 -21.08 -17.04 -5.30
C ARG A 431 -19.65 -17.19 -5.78
N ARG A 432 -19.46 -17.25 -7.10
CA ARG A 432 -18.15 -17.29 -7.75
C ARG A 432 -18.07 -16.23 -8.83
N LEU A 433 -16.99 -15.46 -8.82
CA LEU A 433 -16.65 -14.48 -9.84
C LEU A 433 -15.42 -14.95 -10.60
N THR A 434 -15.50 -15.00 -11.92
CA THR A 434 -14.40 -15.39 -12.81
C THR A 434 -14.03 -14.22 -13.70
N ALA A 435 -12.74 -13.91 -13.80
CA ALA A 435 -12.20 -12.91 -14.71
C ALA A 435 -11.24 -13.59 -15.70
N THR A 436 -11.48 -13.40 -16.99
CA THR A 436 -10.65 -13.95 -18.08
C THR A 436 -10.04 -12.81 -18.87
N VAL A 437 -8.71 -12.79 -18.99
CA VAL A 437 -7.94 -11.75 -19.69
C VAL A 437 -7.39 -12.31 -21.00
N MET A 438 -7.73 -11.68 -22.13
CA MET A 438 -7.30 -12.11 -23.46
C MET A 438 -6.63 -10.96 -24.21
N GLY A 439 -5.73 -11.27 -25.14
CA GLY A 439 -5.07 -10.29 -26.01
C GLY A 439 -3.60 -10.07 -25.65
N LYS A 440 -3.06 -8.90 -26.01
CA LYS A 440 -1.66 -8.50 -25.81
C LYS A 440 -1.52 -7.46 -24.69
N GLY A 441 -0.64 -7.72 -23.73
CA GLY A 441 -0.37 -6.84 -22.60
C GLY A 441 -0.64 -7.54 -21.27
N CYS A 442 -0.78 -6.77 -20.19
CA CYS A 442 -1.15 -7.30 -18.88
C CYS A 442 -2.28 -6.48 -18.27
N ALA A 443 -3.16 -7.10 -17.50
CA ALA A 443 -4.21 -6.44 -16.76
C ALA A 443 -4.10 -6.72 -15.26
N SER A 444 -4.26 -5.67 -14.46
CA SER A 444 -4.61 -5.79 -13.05
C SER A 444 -6.12 -5.86 -12.93
N VAL A 445 -6.60 -6.92 -12.29
CA VAL A 445 -8.02 -7.14 -11.98
C VAL A 445 -8.20 -7.21 -10.47
N GLN A 446 -9.26 -6.59 -9.96
CA GLN A 446 -9.55 -6.57 -8.54
C GLN A 446 -11.05 -6.70 -8.28
N SER A 447 -11.40 -7.51 -7.30
CA SER A 447 -12.74 -7.71 -6.78
C SER A 447 -12.78 -7.29 -5.31
N VAL A 448 -13.64 -6.35 -4.96
CA VAL A 448 -13.83 -5.88 -3.59
C VAL A 448 -15.29 -6.08 -3.19
N LEU A 449 -15.50 -6.94 -2.20
CA LEU A 449 -16.80 -7.18 -1.59
C LEU A 449 -16.89 -6.38 -0.28
N LYS A 450 -17.85 -5.46 -0.23
CA LYS A 450 -18.18 -4.67 0.97
C LYS A 450 -19.54 -5.07 1.50
N TYR A 451 -19.68 -5.18 2.81
CA TYR A 451 -20.96 -5.42 3.48
C TYR A 451 -20.88 -4.97 4.94
N HIS A 452 -22.03 -4.73 5.58
CA HIS A 452 -22.06 -4.38 7.00
C HIS A 452 -22.54 -5.57 7.83
N VAL A 453 -21.95 -5.73 9.02
CA VAL A 453 -22.39 -6.73 10.00
C VAL A 453 -22.78 -6.08 11.31
N LEU A 454 -23.81 -6.60 11.97
CA LEU A 454 -24.27 -6.06 13.25
C LEU A 454 -23.28 -6.34 14.38
N ARG A 455 -22.68 -7.54 14.37
CA ARG A 455 -21.71 -7.99 15.37
C ARG A 455 -20.45 -8.48 14.65
N PRO A 456 -19.32 -7.76 14.74
CA PRO A 456 -18.06 -8.23 14.18
C PRO A 456 -17.54 -9.39 15.04
N ASN A 457 -16.71 -10.25 14.45
CA ASN A 457 -16.02 -11.27 15.22
C ASN A 457 -15.06 -10.57 16.20
N PRO A 458 -15.06 -10.92 17.49
CA PRO A 458 -14.13 -10.34 18.45
C PRO A 458 -12.69 -10.69 18.05
N GLY A 459 -11.80 -9.69 18.07
CA GLY A 459 -10.37 -9.93 17.98
C GLY A 459 -9.87 -10.60 19.26
N SER A 460 -8.91 -11.50 19.13
CA SER A 460 -8.31 -12.22 20.28
C SER A 460 -7.09 -11.50 20.88
N GLN A 461 -6.65 -10.40 20.28
CA GLN A 461 -5.37 -9.76 20.62
C GLN A 461 -5.46 -8.78 21.79
N LEU A 462 -6.63 -8.20 22.05
CA LEU A 462 -6.83 -7.20 23.09
C LEU A 462 -8.19 -7.38 23.77
N GLU A 463 -8.23 -7.20 25.08
CA GLU A 463 -9.46 -7.09 25.86
C GLU A 463 -9.81 -5.60 26.05
N LEU A 464 -11.04 -5.21 25.73
CA LEU A 464 -11.51 -3.83 25.84
C LEU A 464 -12.74 -3.76 26.75
N GLN A 465 -12.65 -2.95 27.80
CA GLN A 465 -13.77 -2.64 28.68
C GLN A 465 -14.07 -1.14 28.63
N VAL A 466 -15.28 -0.78 28.22
CA VAL A 466 -15.74 0.61 28.18
C VAL A 466 -17.01 0.72 29.03
N SER A 467 -17.02 1.64 29.99
CA SER A 467 -18.21 2.01 30.74
C SER A 467 -18.60 3.45 30.42
N THR A 468 -19.89 3.73 30.41
CA THR A 468 -20.42 5.09 30.33
C THR A 468 -21.12 5.40 31.65
N ALA A 469 -20.93 6.62 32.16
CA ALA A 469 -21.73 7.10 33.28
C ALA A 469 -23.17 7.32 32.79
N PRO A 470 -24.19 6.93 33.57
CA PRO A 470 -25.58 7.23 33.21
C PRO A 470 -25.76 8.76 33.15
N VAL A 471 -26.38 9.21 32.05
CA VAL A 471 -26.75 10.61 31.81
C VAL A 471 -28.04 10.95 32.53
#